data_AF-A0A428YUU0-F1
#
_entry.id   AF-A0A428YUU0-F1
#
_cell.length_a   1.000
_cell.length_b   1.000
_cell.length_c   1.000
_cell.angle_alpha   90.00
_cell.angle_beta   90.00
_cell.angle_gamma   90.00
#
_symmetry.space_group_name_H-M   'P 1'
#
loop_
_entity.id
_entity.type
_entity.pdbx_description
1 polymer ?
#
loop_
_entity_poly.entity_id
_entity_poly.type
_entity_poly.pdbx_seq_one_letter_code
_entity_poly.pdbx_strand_id
1 'polypeptide(L)'
;MIKPRLWPRAGDSPAVRARQIAREYREALAAIDPERCAVLDSAAEALGEGWVTPRPNTHTDGDYLSTKELAEVLGEKPGTVDQWWRRGHITKHDDGFLLDEVTRELQIWRASPQQTRRW
;
A
#
# COMPACT_ATOMS: atom_id res chain seq x y z
N MET A 1 26.85 8.99 16.64
CA MET A 1 26.91 8.59 15.22
C MET A 1 25.58 7.94 14.87
N ILE A 2 24.72 8.63 14.12
CA ILE A 2 23.43 8.06 13.66
C ILE A 2 23.79 7.02 12.59
N LYS A 3 23.51 5.74 12.83
CA LYS A 3 23.69 4.70 11.81
C LYS A 3 22.77 5.05 10.63
N PRO A 4 23.27 5.10 9.38
CA PRO A 4 22.40 5.33 8.24
C PRO A 4 21.36 4.21 8.21
N ARG A 5 20.09 4.60 8.17
CA ARG A 5 18.99 3.65 8.07
C ARG A 5 19.08 3.00 6.69
N LEU A 6 19.21 1.68 6.65
CA LEU A 6 19.09 0.93 5.39
C LEU A 6 17.66 1.10 4.88
N TRP A 7 17.52 1.28 3.55
CA TRP A 7 16.21 1.29 2.92
C TRP A 7 15.49 -0.03 3.24
N PRO A 8 14.24 0.00 3.73
CA PRO A 8 13.59 -1.17 4.33
C PRO A 8 13.28 -2.28 3.32
N ARG A 9 13.20 -1.97 2.02
CA ARG A 9 12.86 -2.92 0.96
C ARG A 9 14.02 -3.10 -0.02
N ALA A 10 14.85 -4.10 0.24
CA ALA A 10 15.92 -4.47 -0.69
C ALA A 10 15.31 -4.88 -2.05
N GLY A 11 15.64 -4.13 -3.10
CA GLY A 11 15.09 -4.34 -4.45
C GLY A 11 14.30 -3.16 -5.02
N ASP A 12 13.88 -2.20 -4.20
CA ASP A 12 13.21 -1.00 -4.69
C ASP A 12 14.15 -0.18 -5.60
N SER A 13 13.66 0.15 -6.80
CA SER A 13 14.34 1.04 -7.73
C SER A 13 14.43 2.45 -7.16
N PRO A 14 15.39 3.29 -7.59
CA PRO A 14 15.53 4.66 -7.11
C PRO A 14 14.22 5.48 -7.19
N ALA A 15 13.44 5.30 -8.26
CA ALA A 15 12.16 5.97 -8.43
C ALA A 15 11.11 5.52 -7.39
N VAL A 16 11.04 4.21 -7.09
CA VAL A 16 10.15 3.70 -6.04
C VAL A 16 10.53 4.27 -4.67
N ARG A 17 11.84 4.37 -4.40
CA ARG A 17 12.33 4.98 -3.15
C ARG A 17 11.95 6.44 -3.03
N ALA A 18 12.17 7.21 -4.10
CA ALA A 18 11.81 8.63 -4.14
C ALA A 18 10.31 8.85 -3.89
N ARG A 19 9.43 8.01 -4.48
CA ARG A 19 7.98 8.09 -4.26
C ARG A 19 7.58 7.78 -2.82
N GLN A 20 8.18 6.76 -2.20
CA GLN A 20 7.93 6.42 -0.80
C GLN A 20 8.37 7.57 0.13
N ILE A 21 9.56 8.14 -0.09
CA ILE A 21 10.05 9.30 0.67
C ILE A 21 9.10 10.50 0.50
N ALA A 22 8.69 10.82 -0.73
CA ALA A 22 7.78 11.93 -0.99
C ALA A 22 6.43 11.74 -0.28
N ARG A 23 5.91 10.50 -0.23
CA ARG A 23 4.69 10.19 0.54
C ARG A 23 4.87 10.39 2.04
N GLU A 24 5.98 9.92 2.61
CA GLU A 24 6.28 10.12 4.04
C GLU A 24 6.34 11.62 4.40
N TYR A 25 7.00 12.44 3.57
CA TYR A 25 7.01 13.89 3.76
C TYR A 25 5.62 14.50 3.62
N ARG A 26 4.84 14.09 2.61
CA ARG A 26 3.47 14.58 2.40
C ARG A 26 2.55 14.23 3.57
N GLU A 27 2.62 13.01 4.09
CA GLU A 27 1.88 12.59 5.28
C GLU A 27 2.24 13.43 6.51
N ALA A 28 3.52 13.67 6.74
CA ALA A 28 3.98 14.52 7.83
C ALA A 28 3.52 15.98 7.67
N LEU A 29 3.53 16.51 6.45
CA LEU A 29 3.07 17.87 6.15
C LEU A 29 1.55 18.00 6.27
N ALA A 30 0.79 17.00 5.85
CA ALA A 30 -0.67 17.03 5.92
C ALA A 30 -1.19 17.06 7.36
N ALA A 31 -0.43 16.53 8.32
CA ALA A 31 -0.74 16.65 9.75
C ALA A 31 -0.60 18.09 10.28
N ILE A 32 0.13 18.96 9.58
CA ILE A 32 0.40 20.35 9.97
C ILE A 32 -0.48 21.32 9.16
N ASP A 33 -0.55 21.13 7.84
CA ASP A 33 -1.27 22.01 6.91
C ASP A 33 -1.95 21.20 5.78
N PRO A 34 -3.12 20.62 6.07
CA PRO A 34 -3.83 19.76 5.11
C PRO A 34 -4.34 20.53 3.89
N GLU A 35 -4.70 21.81 4.03
CA GLU A 35 -5.20 22.63 2.92
C GLU A 35 -4.10 22.90 1.90
N ARG A 36 -2.89 23.26 2.38
CA ARG A 36 -1.74 23.45 1.50
C ARG A 36 -1.36 22.17 0.78
N CYS A 37 -1.42 21.02 1.46
CA CYS A 37 -1.23 19.72 0.83
C CYS A 37 -2.27 19.46 -0.27
N ALA A 38 -3.55 19.75 -0.05
CA ALA A 38 -4.59 19.55 -1.07
C ALA A 38 -4.35 20.38 -2.34
N VAL A 39 -3.85 21.62 -2.21
CA VAL A 39 -3.46 22.45 -3.36
C VAL A 39 -2.29 21.84 -4.14
N LEU A 40 -1.27 21.36 -3.42
CA LEU A 40 -0.10 20.72 -4.04
C LEU A 40 -0.45 19.40 -4.71
N ASP A 41 -1.31 18.61 -4.08
CA ASP A 41 -1.82 17.34 -4.62
C ASP A 41 -2.59 17.58 -5.92
N SER A 42 -3.49 18.58 -5.94
CA SER A 42 -4.24 18.96 -7.14
C SER A 42 -3.31 19.39 -8.29
N ALA A 43 -2.25 20.15 -7.98
CA ALA A 43 -1.26 20.56 -8.97
C ALA A 43 -0.45 19.37 -9.51
N ALA A 44 -0.08 18.42 -8.65
CA ALA A 44 0.62 17.20 -9.06
C ALA A 44 -0.26 16.29 -9.93
N GLU A 45 -1.54 16.14 -9.59
CA GLU A 45 -2.51 15.40 -10.40
C GLU A 45 -2.69 16.00 -11.79
N ALA A 46 -2.76 17.33 -11.90
CA ALA A 46 -2.83 18.02 -13.19
C ALA A 46 -1.61 17.73 -14.09
N LEU A 47 -0.47 17.36 -13.50
CA LEU A 47 0.75 16.95 -14.21
C LEU A 47 0.82 15.43 -14.47
N GLY A 48 -0.21 14.66 -14.08
CA GLY A 48 -0.24 13.21 -14.19
C GLY A 48 0.47 12.47 -13.06
N GLU A 49 0.91 13.18 -12.01
CA GLU A 49 1.68 12.63 -10.89
C GLU A 49 0.78 12.18 -9.73
N GLY A 50 -0.37 11.56 -10.05
CA GLY A 50 -1.36 11.08 -9.07
C GLY A 50 -0.89 9.96 -8.14
N TRP A 51 0.40 9.61 -8.15
CA TRP A 51 1.00 8.72 -7.16
C TRP A 51 1.33 9.44 -5.85
N VAL A 52 1.40 10.78 -5.83
CA VAL A 52 1.72 11.58 -4.64
C VAL A 52 0.51 11.76 -3.73
N THR A 53 -0.69 11.90 -4.32
CA THR A 53 -1.94 12.05 -3.58
C THR A 53 -2.34 10.72 -2.95
N PRO A 54 -2.69 10.70 -1.65
CA PRO A 54 -3.41 9.56 -1.10
C PRO A 54 -4.76 9.49 -1.79
N ARG A 55 -5.02 8.40 -2.51
CA ARG A 55 -6.40 8.13 -2.95
C ARG A 55 -7.21 7.92 -1.68
N PRO A 56 -8.35 8.62 -1.50
CA PRO A 56 -9.22 8.31 -0.38
C PRO A 56 -9.57 6.84 -0.47
N ASN A 57 -9.13 6.05 0.51
CA ASN A 57 -9.67 4.73 0.71
C ASN A 57 -11.13 4.96 1.09
N THR A 58 -12.03 4.77 0.13
CA THR A 58 -13.48 4.74 0.39
C THR A 58 -13.90 3.53 1.21
N HIS A 59 -12.95 2.65 1.52
CA HIS A 59 -13.14 1.41 2.23
C HIS A 59 -12.62 1.52 3.66
N THR A 60 -13.43 1.09 4.60
CA THR A 60 -13.09 0.96 6.03
C THR A 60 -12.67 -0.47 6.35
N ASP A 61 -11.97 -0.66 7.48
CA ASP A 61 -11.41 -1.95 7.90
C ASP A 61 -12.46 -3.09 7.97
N GLY A 62 -13.74 -2.77 8.20
CA GLY A 62 -14.85 -3.73 8.26
C GLY A 62 -15.51 -4.04 6.91
N ASP A 63 -15.04 -3.47 5.81
CA ASP A 63 -15.68 -3.65 4.51
C ASP A 63 -15.26 -4.97 3.84
N TYR A 64 -16.24 -5.63 3.23
CA TYR A 64 -16.00 -6.71 2.29
C TYR A 64 -15.71 -6.14 0.90
N LEU A 65 -14.57 -6.52 0.35
CA LEU A 65 -14.10 -6.06 -0.95
C LEU A 65 -14.12 -7.18 -1.98
N SER A 66 -14.48 -6.82 -3.22
CA SER A 66 -14.22 -7.69 -4.37
C SER A 66 -12.71 -7.80 -4.61
N THR A 67 -12.28 -8.79 -5.41
CA THR A 67 -10.87 -8.93 -5.81
C THR A 67 -10.31 -7.65 -6.44
N LYS A 68 -11.13 -6.91 -7.21
CA LYS A 68 -10.71 -5.69 -7.90
C LYS A 68 -10.51 -4.53 -6.93
N GLU A 69 -11.44 -4.34 -6.00
CA GLU A 69 -11.35 -3.29 -4.98
C GLU A 69 -10.20 -3.57 -4.02
N LEU A 70 -10.06 -4.81 -3.55
CA LEU A 70 -8.95 -5.20 -2.69
C LEU A 70 -7.60 -4.98 -3.38
N ALA A 71 -7.49 -5.31 -4.67
CA ALA A 71 -6.29 -5.04 -5.44
C ALA A 71 -5.98 -3.54 -5.54
N GLU A 72 -7.00 -2.70 -5.73
CA GLU A 72 -6.83 -1.25 -5.75
C GLU A 72 -6.36 -0.71 -4.39
N VAL A 73 -7.01 -1.13 -3.30
CA VAL A 73 -6.66 -0.73 -1.92
C VAL A 73 -5.22 -1.14 -1.57
N LEU A 74 -4.82 -2.36 -1.95
CA LEU A 74 -3.48 -2.88 -1.68
C LEU A 74 -2.40 -2.37 -2.66
N GLY A 75 -2.79 -1.67 -3.72
CA GLY A 75 -1.89 -1.22 -4.77
C GLY A 75 -1.31 -2.37 -5.62
N GLU A 76 -2.08 -3.44 -5.80
CA GLU A 76 -1.68 -4.69 -6.44
C GLU A 76 -2.50 -4.96 -7.72
N LYS A 77 -2.15 -6.02 -8.45
CA LYS A 77 -2.98 -6.50 -9.58
C LYS A 77 -4.05 -7.48 -9.05
N PRO A 78 -5.27 -7.52 -9.64
CA PRO A 78 -6.29 -8.49 -9.24
C PRO A 78 -5.80 -9.95 -9.29
N GLY A 79 -4.99 -10.30 -10.29
CA GLY A 79 -4.38 -11.64 -10.40
C GLY A 79 -3.39 -11.98 -9.28
N THR A 80 -2.76 -10.97 -8.65
CA THR A 80 -1.92 -11.17 -7.45
C THR A 80 -2.79 -11.56 -6.26
N VAL A 81 -3.90 -10.86 -6.05
CA VAL A 81 -4.89 -11.15 -4.99
C VAL A 81 -5.46 -12.57 -5.16
N ASP A 82 -5.89 -12.92 -6.38
CA ASP A 82 -6.36 -14.28 -6.68
C ASP A 82 -5.31 -15.35 -6.39
N GLN A 83 -4.03 -15.07 -6.68
CA GLN A 83 -2.95 -16.00 -6.40
C GLN A 83 -2.72 -16.17 -4.90
N TRP A 84 -2.83 -15.11 -4.10
CA TRP A 84 -2.74 -15.21 -2.64
C TRP A 84 -3.87 -16.04 -2.06
N TRP A 85 -5.11 -15.81 -2.52
CA TRP A 85 -6.27 -16.58 -2.09
C TRP A 85 -6.13 -18.07 -2.45
N ARG A 86 -5.80 -18.38 -3.70
CA ARG A 86 -5.61 -19.78 -4.16
C ARG A 86 -4.49 -20.51 -3.44
N ARG A 87 -3.51 -19.79 -2.90
CA ARG A 87 -2.40 -20.35 -2.12
C ARG A 87 -2.66 -20.37 -0.61
N GLY A 88 -3.85 -19.92 -0.18
CA GLY A 88 -4.23 -19.90 1.23
C GLY A 88 -3.46 -18.87 2.05
N HIS A 89 -2.98 -17.78 1.44
CA HIS A 89 -2.33 -16.69 2.16
C HIS A 89 -3.32 -15.64 2.66
N ILE A 90 -4.50 -15.58 2.05
CA ILE A 90 -5.59 -14.70 2.43
C ILE A 90 -6.92 -15.44 2.36
N THR A 91 -7.86 -15.09 3.22
CA THR A 91 -9.17 -15.72 3.31
C THR A 91 -10.22 -14.97 2.48
N LYS A 92 -11.08 -15.70 1.79
CA LYS A 92 -12.24 -15.17 1.07
C LYS A 92 -13.51 -15.74 1.68
N HIS A 93 -14.44 -14.86 2.01
CA HIS A 93 -15.78 -15.18 2.50
C HIS A 93 -16.80 -15.11 1.36
N ASP A 94 -18.04 -15.51 1.64
CA ASP A 94 -19.14 -15.47 0.68
C ASP A 94 -19.36 -14.05 0.12
N ASP A 95 -19.25 -13.04 0.98
CA ASP A 95 -19.41 -11.62 0.64
C ASP A 95 -18.16 -10.96 0.03
N GLY A 96 -17.00 -11.65 0.02
CA GLY A 96 -15.75 -11.15 -0.52
C GLY A 96 -14.58 -11.24 0.46
N PHE A 97 -13.65 -10.28 0.37
CA PHE A 97 -12.47 -10.21 1.24
C PHE A 97 -12.65 -9.16 2.31
N LEU A 98 -12.56 -9.55 3.59
CA LEU A 98 -12.63 -8.60 4.69
C LEU A 98 -11.28 -7.87 4.82
N LEU A 99 -11.28 -6.53 4.72
CA LEU A 99 -10.05 -5.75 4.56
C LEU A 99 -9.09 -5.87 5.75
N ASP A 100 -9.59 -5.80 6.99
CA ASP A 100 -8.74 -5.91 8.19
C ASP A 100 -8.06 -7.28 8.31
N GLU A 101 -8.81 -8.34 8.01
CA GLU A 101 -8.37 -9.72 8.06
C GLU A 101 -7.28 -9.97 7.03
N VAL A 102 -7.54 -9.60 5.78
CA VAL A 102 -6.54 -9.73 4.70
C VAL A 102 -5.26 -8.96 5.02
N THR A 103 -5.39 -7.74 5.54
CA THR A 103 -4.22 -6.92 5.91
C THR A 103 -3.38 -7.63 6.99
N ARG A 104 -4.03 -8.20 8.00
CA ARG A 104 -3.40 -8.96 9.08
C ARG A 104 -2.72 -10.23 8.57
N GLU A 105 -3.41 -11.00 7.73
CA GLU A 105 -2.91 -12.24 7.14
C GLU A 105 -1.65 -11.99 6.29
N LEU A 106 -1.68 -10.95 5.45
CA LEU A 106 -0.53 -10.57 4.63
C LEU A 106 0.64 -10.07 5.47
N GLN A 107 0.40 -9.37 6.58
CA GLN A 107 1.46 -8.98 7.51
C GLN A 107 2.14 -10.21 8.13
N ILE A 108 1.37 -11.19 8.61
CA ILE A 108 1.89 -12.44 9.18
C ILE A 108 2.68 -13.24 8.13
N TRP A 109 2.11 -13.39 6.94
CA TRP A 109 2.73 -14.14 5.86
C TRP A 109 4.04 -13.50 5.39
N ARG A 110 4.07 -12.17 5.22
CA ARG A 110 5.28 -11.44 4.80
C ARG A 110 6.38 -11.44 5.87
N ALA A 111 6.01 -11.55 7.14
CA ALA A 111 6.96 -11.70 8.24
C ALA A 111 7.51 -13.13 8.37
N SER A 112 6.95 -14.11 7.63
CA SER A 112 7.33 -15.53 7.77
C SER A 112 8.68 -15.85 7.08
N PRO A 113 9.57 -16.65 7.70
CA PRO A 113 10.92 -16.96 7.19
C PRO A 113 10.96 -17.66 5.82
N GLN A 114 9.83 -18.21 5.37
CA GLN A 114 9.70 -18.92 4.10
C GLN A 114 9.78 -17.97 2.89
N GLN A 115 9.51 -16.67 3.08
CA GLN A 115 9.58 -15.68 1.99
C GLN A 115 10.98 -15.04 1.84
N THR A 116 11.80 -15.06 2.89
CA THR A 116 13.17 -14.49 2.88
C THR A 116 14.20 -15.33 2.11
N ARG A 117 13.79 -16.47 1.55
CA ARG A 117 14.60 -17.36 0.70
C ARG A 117 14.06 -17.46 -0.72
N ARG A 118 13.95 -16.35 -1.44
CA ARG A 118 13.95 -16.37 -2.91
C ARG A 118 14.88 -15.28 -3.40
N TRP A 119 16.06 -15.73 -3.84
CA TRP A 119 17.07 -14.97 -4.56
C TRP A 119 16.60 -14.66 -5.97
#